data_AF-A0A1I2LFW7-F1
#
_entry.id   AF-A0A1I2LFW7-F1
#
_cell.length_a   1.000
_cell.length_b   1.000
_cell.length_c   1.000
_cell.angle_alpha   90.00
_cell.angle_beta   90.00
_cell.angle_gamma   90.00
#
_symmetry.space_group_name_H-M   'P 1'
#
loop_
_entity.id
_entity.type
_entity.pdbx_description
1 polymer ?
#
loop_
_entity_poly.entity_id
_entity_poly.type
_entity_poly.pdbx_seq_one_letter_code
_entity_poly.pdbx_strand_id
1 'polypeptide(L)'
;MNNKIKKYKQDTAFIILFVIGCYTVITSLIKGMPLSWHGYAGLGSIAFSTFLYFTRYGFFKYFFVIVLFLGLANVLHFTTSMVTISFYVGILKVINLQTLEVQVLSFLLLLVHGFFHRKSIFKVLRGLSLKSEEEKLEEEKKRIEMFEKQFKELPRTELEVMKDNKDSYSKEAILAIENLLKE
;
A
#
# COMPACT_ATOMS: atom_id res chain seq x y z
N MET A 1 -11.73 -24.84 -0.02
CA MET A 1 -12.17 -24.12 1.19
C MET A 1 -11.22 -22.99 1.65
N ASN A 2 -9.90 -23.11 1.43
CA ASN A 2 -8.91 -22.13 1.92
C ASN A 2 -8.97 -20.71 1.32
N ASN A 3 -9.36 -20.53 0.04
CA ASN A 3 -9.36 -19.20 -0.59
C ASN A 3 -10.49 -18.28 -0.11
N LYS A 4 -11.68 -18.83 0.22
CA LYS A 4 -12.80 -18.03 0.73
C LYS A 4 -12.49 -17.46 2.11
N ILE A 5 -11.96 -18.28 3.02
CA ILE A 5 -11.56 -17.87 4.39
C ILE A 5 -10.48 -16.77 4.34
N LYS A 6 -9.53 -16.86 3.39
CA LYS A 6 -8.48 -15.86 3.21
C LYS A 6 -9.02 -14.52 2.71
N LYS A 7 -10.06 -14.54 1.86
CA LYS A 7 -10.76 -13.34 1.38
C LYS A 7 -11.51 -12.63 2.52
N TYR A 8 -12.28 -13.36 3.33
CA TYR A 8 -13.01 -12.77 4.46
C TYR A 8 -12.10 -12.12 5.50
N LYS A 9 -10.93 -12.70 5.78
CA LYS A 9 -9.94 -12.09 6.68
C LYS A 9 -9.40 -10.74 6.15
N GLN A 10 -9.25 -10.61 4.84
CA GLN A 10 -8.77 -9.37 4.21
C GLN A 10 -9.79 -8.23 4.24
N ASP A 11 -11.09 -8.56 4.23
CA ASP A 11 -12.17 -7.57 4.18
C ASP A 11 -12.70 -7.16 5.56
N THR A 12 -12.10 -7.67 6.65
CA THR A 12 -12.56 -7.46 8.04
C THR A 12 -12.74 -5.98 8.39
N ALA A 13 -11.80 -5.11 8.02
CA ALA A 13 -11.89 -3.68 8.30
C ALA A 13 -13.10 -3.02 7.61
N PHE A 14 -13.44 -3.46 6.39
CA PHE A 14 -14.59 -2.95 5.68
C PHE A 14 -15.90 -3.44 6.30
N ILE A 15 -15.97 -4.71 6.72
CA ILE A 15 -17.15 -5.25 7.41
C ILE A 15 -17.41 -4.48 8.71
N ILE A 16 -16.37 -4.21 9.51
CA ILE A 16 -16.50 -3.41 10.73
C ILE A 16 -17.02 -2.00 10.39
N LEU A 17 -16.43 -1.35 9.38
CA LEU A 17 -16.86 0.00 8.98
C LEU A 17 -18.32 0.02 8.48
N PHE A 18 -18.74 -1.01 7.74
CA PHE A 18 -20.10 -1.14 7.25
C PHE A 18 -21.11 -1.27 8.40
N VAL A 19 -20.82 -2.14 9.37
CA VAL A 19 -21.67 -2.30 10.58
C VAL A 19 -21.78 -0.99 11.36
N ILE A 20 -20.67 -0.25 11.52
CA ILE A 20 -20.66 1.07 12.16
C ILE A 20 -21.50 2.08 11.36
N GLY A 21 -21.41 2.07 10.04
CA GLY A 21 -22.24 2.90 9.17
C GLY A 21 -23.74 2.63 9.37
N CYS A 22 -24.14 1.35 9.37
CA CYS A 22 -25.53 0.96 9.66
C CYS A 22 -25.99 1.42 11.05
N TYR A 23 -25.18 1.19 12.08
CA TYR A 23 -25.47 1.64 13.44
C TYR A 23 -25.65 3.17 13.51
N THR A 24 -24.81 3.92 12.81
CA THR A 24 -24.87 5.39 12.74
C THR A 24 -26.15 5.87 12.06
N VAL A 25 -26.57 5.23 10.97
CA VAL A 25 -27.86 5.54 10.31
C VAL A 25 -29.03 5.28 11.25
N ILE A 26 -29.08 4.07 11.86
CA ILE A 26 -30.16 3.68 12.77
C ILE A 26 -30.26 4.65 13.95
N THR A 27 -29.14 4.97 14.58
CA THR A 27 -29.11 5.86 15.74
C THR A 27 -29.45 7.31 15.38
N SER A 28 -29.03 7.80 14.21
CA SER A 28 -29.41 9.12 13.71
C SER A 28 -30.92 9.21 13.49
N LEU A 29 -31.54 8.17 12.90
CA LEU A 29 -32.99 8.10 12.68
C LEU A 29 -33.78 8.02 13.99
N ILE A 30 -33.36 7.18 14.95
CA ILE A 30 -34.08 6.98 16.22
C ILE A 30 -33.92 8.17 17.16
N LYS A 31 -32.71 8.70 17.29
CA LYS A 31 -32.40 9.77 18.27
C LYS A 31 -32.56 11.17 17.69
N GLY A 32 -32.88 11.29 16.40
CA GLY A 32 -32.98 12.58 15.72
C GLY A 32 -31.69 13.39 15.71
N MET A 33 -30.52 12.73 15.85
CA MET A 33 -29.23 13.42 15.85
C MET A 33 -28.84 13.74 14.40
N PRO A 34 -28.80 15.04 14.01
CA PRO A 34 -28.45 15.42 12.65
C PRO A 34 -26.99 15.09 12.37
N LEU A 35 -26.74 14.50 11.20
CA LEU A 35 -25.39 14.26 10.72
C LEU A 35 -24.81 15.55 10.14
N SER A 36 -23.51 15.79 10.37
CA SER A 36 -22.78 16.85 9.68
C SER A 36 -22.56 16.49 8.21
N TRP A 37 -22.18 17.47 7.38
CA TRP A 37 -21.76 17.21 5.99
C TRP A 37 -20.66 16.14 5.89
N HIS A 38 -19.68 16.16 6.80
CA HIS A 38 -18.62 15.15 6.89
C HIS A 38 -19.18 13.75 7.19
N GLY A 39 -20.27 13.68 7.99
CA GLY A 39 -21.01 12.45 8.26
C GLY A 39 -21.74 11.90 7.04
N TYR A 40 -22.44 12.77 6.29
CA TYR A 40 -23.08 12.38 5.04
C TYR A 40 -22.07 11.92 3.99
N ALA A 41 -20.95 12.63 3.85
CA ALA A 41 -19.86 12.24 2.97
C ALA A 41 -19.24 10.89 3.40
N GLY A 42 -19.09 10.66 4.71
CA GLY A 42 -18.60 9.39 5.25
C GLY A 42 -19.53 8.22 4.94
N LEU A 43 -20.84 8.37 5.18
CA LEU A 43 -21.84 7.36 4.83
C LEU A 43 -21.94 7.12 3.32
N GLY A 44 -21.91 8.19 2.52
CA GLY A 44 -21.86 8.09 1.06
C GLY A 44 -20.63 7.31 0.59
N SER A 45 -19.48 7.55 1.22
CA SER A 45 -18.24 6.81 0.93
C SER A 45 -18.33 5.34 1.33
N ILE A 46 -19.01 5.00 2.44
CA ILE A 46 -19.29 3.60 2.81
C ILE A 46 -20.22 2.94 1.80
N ALA A 47 -21.29 3.62 1.39
CA ALA A 47 -22.23 3.12 0.38
C ALA A 47 -21.54 2.88 -0.97
N PHE A 48 -20.72 3.84 -1.41
CA PHE A 48 -19.95 3.69 -2.65
C PHE A 48 -18.88 2.61 -2.55
N SER A 49 -18.20 2.48 -1.39
CA SER A 49 -17.28 1.36 -1.14
C SER A 49 -18.01 0.01 -1.22
N THR A 50 -19.24 -0.06 -0.70
CA THR A 50 -20.08 -1.26 -0.77
C THR A 50 -20.44 -1.58 -2.22
N PHE A 51 -20.82 -0.58 -3.01
CA PHE A 51 -21.08 -0.76 -4.44
C PHE A 51 -19.84 -1.27 -5.19
N LEU A 52 -18.67 -0.68 -4.94
CA LEU A 52 -17.40 -1.12 -5.54
C LEU A 52 -17.00 -2.53 -5.09
N TYR A 53 -17.31 -2.91 -3.85
CA TYR A 53 -17.02 -4.23 -3.33
C TYR A 53 -17.64 -5.34 -4.19
N PHE A 54 -18.90 -5.14 -4.61
CA PHE A 54 -19.63 -6.10 -5.42
C PHE A 54 -19.34 -5.99 -6.92
N THR A 55 -19.05 -4.79 -7.43
CA THR A 55 -18.88 -4.56 -8.88
C THR A 55 -17.43 -4.64 -9.35
N ARG A 56 -16.48 -4.04 -8.62
CA ARG A 56 -15.07 -3.89 -9.03
C ARG A 56 -14.15 -4.02 -7.81
N TYR A 57 -14.03 -5.22 -7.28
CA TYR A 57 -13.25 -5.51 -6.07
C TYR A 57 -11.79 -5.05 -6.10
N GLY A 58 -11.15 -5.01 -7.29
CA GLY A 58 -9.81 -4.44 -7.46
C GLY A 58 -9.76 -2.96 -7.10
N PHE A 59 -10.68 -2.15 -7.63
CA PHE A 59 -10.80 -0.72 -7.34
C PHE A 59 -11.25 -0.45 -5.91
N PHE A 60 -12.14 -1.29 -5.37
CA PHE A 60 -12.60 -1.22 -3.98
C PHE A 60 -11.42 -1.12 -3.00
N LYS A 61 -10.38 -1.95 -3.15
CA LYS A 61 -9.26 -1.97 -2.21
C LYS A 61 -8.56 -0.61 -2.12
N TYR A 62 -8.30 0.01 -3.26
CA TYR A 62 -7.64 1.32 -3.32
C TYR A 62 -8.55 2.42 -2.78
N PHE A 63 -9.81 2.41 -3.21
CA PHE A 63 -10.78 3.41 -2.75
C PHE A 63 -11.01 3.31 -1.24
N PHE A 64 -11.13 2.10 -0.69
CA PHE A 64 -11.34 1.89 0.73
C PHE A 64 -10.18 2.42 1.58
N VAL A 65 -8.94 2.23 1.13
CA VAL A 65 -7.77 2.82 1.80
C VAL A 65 -7.84 4.35 1.77
N ILE A 66 -8.22 4.95 0.65
CA ILE A 66 -8.42 6.41 0.55
C ILE A 66 -9.50 6.88 1.53
N VAL A 67 -10.64 6.20 1.60
CA VAL A 67 -11.72 6.51 2.55
C VAL A 67 -11.21 6.49 3.99
N LEU A 68 -10.41 5.48 4.36
CA LEU A 68 -9.83 5.40 5.69
C LEU A 68 -8.81 6.52 5.96
N PHE A 69 -8.00 6.92 4.97
CA PHE A 69 -7.09 8.07 5.10
C PHE A 69 -7.82 9.40 5.24
N LEU A 70 -8.90 9.58 4.48
CA LEU A 70 -9.76 10.77 4.62
C LEU A 70 -10.43 10.82 5.99
N GLY A 71 -10.86 9.67 6.52
CA GLY A 71 -11.32 9.57 7.91
C GLY A 71 -10.20 9.90 8.91
N LEU A 72 -8.98 9.41 8.68
CA LEU A 72 -7.82 9.69 9.54
C LEU A 72 -7.55 11.18 9.66
N ALA A 73 -7.64 11.90 8.54
CA ALA A 73 -7.48 13.35 8.42
C ALA A 73 -8.74 14.15 8.86
N ASN A 74 -9.72 13.48 9.47
CA ASN A 74 -10.97 14.08 9.94
C ASN A 74 -11.83 14.74 8.82
N VAL A 75 -11.63 14.33 7.56
CA VAL A 75 -12.42 14.80 6.41
C VAL A 75 -13.74 14.02 6.28
N LEU A 76 -13.76 12.76 6.72
CA LEU A 76 -14.95 11.90 6.71
C LEU A 76 -15.28 11.45 8.14
N HIS A 77 -16.55 11.54 8.50
CA HIS A 77 -17.02 11.04 9.79
C HIS A 77 -17.91 9.81 9.57
N PHE A 78 -17.61 8.72 10.27
CA PHE A 78 -18.36 7.46 10.14
C PHE A 78 -19.37 7.24 11.26
N THR A 79 -19.32 8.08 12.30
CA THR A 79 -20.15 8.01 13.51
C THR A 79 -20.66 9.40 13.88
N THR A 80 -21.77 9.46 14.62
CA THR A 80 -22.32 10.72 15.14
C THR A 80 -21.43 11.38 16.20
N SER A 81 -20.70 10.57 16.96
CA SER A 81 -19.73 11.01 17.96
C SER A 81 -18.32 10.67 17.50
N MET A 82 -17.40 11.63 17.60
CA MET A 82 -16.02 11.45 17.19
C MET A 82 -15.09 11.41 18.39
N VAL A 83 -14.11 10.51 18.30
CA VAL A 83 -12.97 10.47 19.21
C VAL A 83 -11.73 10.78 18.38
N THR A 84 -11.10 11.91 18.67
CA THR A 84 -9.86 12.35 18.03
C THR A 84 -8.74 12.38 19.07
N ILE A 85 -7.52 12.12 18.62
CA ILE A 85 -6.29 12.34 19.39
C ILE A 85 -5.54 13.47 18.71
N SER A 86 -5.20 14.51 19.46
CA SER A 86 -4.47 15.67 18.96
C SER A 86 -3.00 15.55 19.34
N PHE A 87 -2.13 15.55 18.33
CA PHE A 87 -0.68 15.56 18.52
C PHE A 87 -0.17 16.98 18.35
N TYR A 88 0.60 17.45 19.33
CA TYR A 88 1.35 18.70 19.19
C TYR A 88 2.65 18.43 18.43
N VAL A 89 2.79 19.01 17.25
CA VAL A 89 3.97 18.80 16.40
C VAL A 89 4.69 20.13 16.24
N GLY A 90 5.74 20.34 17.03
CA GLY A 90 6.48 21.62 17.07
C GLY A 90 7.10 22.04 15.72
N ILE A 91 7.30 21.10 14.79
CA ILE A 91 7.88 21.36 13.46
C ILE A 91 6.85 21.99 12.50
N LEU A 92 5.54 21.76 12.70
CA LEU A 92 4.49 22.32 11.85
C LEU A 92 4.14 23.79 12.17
N LYS A 93 4.86 24.41 13.09
CA LYS A 93 4.73 25.84 13.45
C LYS A 93 4.95 26.78 12.26
N VAL A 94 5.73 26.34 11.27
CA VAL A 94 6.02 27.08 10.03
C VAL A 94 4.77 27.25 9.14
N ILE A 95 3.78 26.36 9.26
CA ILE A 95 2.55 26.37 8.44
C ILE A 95 1.27 26.62 9.26
N ASN A 96 1.38 27.15 10.49
CA ASN A 96 0.26 27.40 11.41
C ASN A 96 -0.59 26.17 11.78
N LEU A 97 -0.17 24.94 11.44
CA LEU A 97 -0.78 23.72 11.96
C LEU A 97 -0.08 23.32 13.26
N GLN A 98 -0.56 23.81 14.40
CA GLN A 98 0.03 23.47 15.70
C GLN A 98 -0.40 22.09 16.21
N THR A 99 -1.54 21.59 15.73
CA THR A 99 -2.12 20.32 16.16
C THR A 99 -2.48 19.47 14.94
N LEU A 100 -2.10 18.19 15.00
CA LEU A 100 -2.54 17.18 14.05
C LEU A 100 -3.58 16.31 14.75
N GLU A 101 -4.83 16.40 14.30
CA GLU A 101 -5.94 15.62 14.84
C GLU A 101 -6.10 14.33 14.05
N VAL A 102 -6.11 13.21 14.77
CA VAL A 102 -6.26 11.88 14.18
C VAL A 102 -7.54 11.25 14.69
N GLN A 103 -8.43 10.86 13.77
CA GLN A 103 -9.63 10.12 14.14
C GLN A 103 -9.28 8.67 14.51
N VAL A 104 -9.58 8.28 15.76
CA VAL A 104 -9.15 7.00 16.35
C VAL A 104 -9.71 5.81 15.59
N LEU A 105 -10.99 5.87 15.19
CA LEU A 105 -11.64 4.77 14.47
C LEU A 105 -10.93 4.48 13.14
N SER A 106 -10.68 5.52 12.36
CA SER A 106 -10.00 5.43 11.06
C SER A 106 -8.57 4.92 11.20
N PHE A 107 -7.86 5.36 12.25
CA PHE A 107 -6.54 4.85 12.57
C PHE A 107 -6.54 3.35 12.88
N LEU A 108 -7.44 2.89 13.76
CA LEU A 108 -7.56 1.47 14.11
C LEU A 108 -7.90 0.61 12.89
N LEU A 109 -8.83 1.07 12.04
CA LEU A 109 -9.20 0.36 10.83
C LEU A 109 -8.06 0.29 9.81
N LEU A 110 -7.24 1.35 9.69
CA LEU A 110 -6.02 1.32 8.89
C LEU A 110 -5.02 0.31 9.42
N LEU A 111 -4.82 0.23 10.74
CA LEU A 111 -3.94 -0.77 11.34
C LEU A 111 -4.43 -2.19 11.07
N VAL A 112 -5.72 -2.45 11.25
CA VAL A 112 -6.33 -3.75 10.94
C VAL A 112 -6.15 -4.10 9.46
N HIS A 113 -6.50 -3.17 8.57
CA HIS A 113 -6.36 -3.37 7.13
C HIS A 113 -4.88 -3.63 6.74
N GLY A 114 -3.96 -2.83 7.30
CA GLY A 114 -2.53 -2.93 7.07
C GLY A 114 -1.93 -4.23 7.58
N PHE A 115 -2.37 -4.72 8.74
CA PHE A 115 -1.93 -6.00 9.29
C PHE A 115 -2.24 -7.17 8.34
N PHE A 116 -3.45 -7.22 7.79
CA PHE A 116 -3.85 -8.25 6.82
C PHE A 116 -3.20 -8.10 5.45
N HIS A 117 -2.83 -6.87 5.06
CA HIS A 117 -2.20 -6.57 3.78
C HIS A 117 -0.69 -6.32 3.87
N ARG A 118 -0.05 -6.64 5.01
CA ARG A 118 1.36 -6.31 5.31
C ARG A 118 2.34 -6.69 4.21
N LYS A 119 2.15 -7.86 3.56
CA LYS A 119 3.04 -8.34 2.49
C LYS A 119 2.97 -7.47 1.24
N SER A 120 1.79 -6.95 0.92
CA SER A 120 1.59 -6.06 -0.22
C SER A 120 2.14 -4.66 0.08
N ILE A 121 1.88 -4.17 1.30
CA ILE A 121 2.36 -2.86 1.75
C ILE A 121 3.90 -2.84 1.84
N PHE A 122 4.52 -3.88 2.41
CA PHE A 122 5.99 -3.98 2.42
C PHE A 122 6.60 -4.06 1.02
N LYS A 123 5.92 -4.68 0.05
CA LYS A 123 6.40 -4.72 -1.34
C LYS A 123 6.35 -3.34 -1.99
N VAL A 124 5.27 -2.59 -1.75
CA VAL A 124 5.13 -1.20 -2.24
C VAL A 124 6.12 -0.27 -1.52
N LEU A 125 6.27 -0.39 -0.19
CA LEU A 125 7.24 0.38 0.59
C LEU A 125 8.69 0.06 0.19
N ARG A 126 9.02 -1.20 -0.10
CA ARG A 126 10.35 -1.55 -0.66
C ARG A 126 10.56 -1.00 -2.07
N GLY A 127 9.50 -0.86 -2.86
CA GLY A 127 9.54 -0.24 -4.19
C GLY A 127 9.64 1.30 -4.12
N LEU A 128 9.10 1.91 -3.06
CA LEU A 128 9.17 3.35 -2.79
C LEU A 128 10.40 3.73 -1.95
N SER A 129 11.06 2.76 -1.32
CA SER A 129 12.36 2.95 -0.69
C SER A 129 13.31 3.40 -1.78
N LEU A 130 13.78 4.65 -1.70
CA LEU A 130 14.97 5.10 -2.39
C LEU A 130 16.11 4.23 -1.87
N LYS A 131 16.32 3.06 -2.51
CA LYS A 131 17.51 2.24 -2.25
C LYS A 131 18.71 3.18 -2.38
N SER A 132 19.59 3.18 -1.38
CA SER A 132 20.80 4.00 -1.46
C SER A 132 21.57 3.60 -2.73
N GLU A 133 22.35 4.53 -3.27
CA GLU A 133 23.25 4.23 -4.40
C GLU A 133 24.10 2.98 -4.09
N GLU A 134 24.55 2.82 -2.85
CA GLU A 134 25.30 1.65 -2.37
C GLU A 134 24.51 0.34 -2.47
N GLU A 135 23.25 0.31 -2.05
CA GLU A 135 22.41 -0.90 -2.13
C GLU A 135 22.10 -1.30 -3.57
N LYS A 136 21.89 -0.31 -4.47
CA LYS A 136 21.69 -0.58 -5.90
C LYS A 136 22.95 -1.18 -6.52
N LEU A 137 24.11 -0.65 -6.17
CA LEU A 137 25.41 -1.10 -6.67
C LEU A 137 25.74 -2.51 -6.16
N GLU A 138 25.38 -2.83 -4.92
CA GLU A 138 25.58 -4.15 -4.34
C GLU A 138 24.65 -5.20 -4.96
N GLU A 139 23.39 -4.85 -5.25
CA GLU A 139 22.48 -5.73 -5.98
C GLU A 139 22.92 -5.96 -7.44
N GLU A 140 23.44 -4.92 -8.10
CA GLU A 140 23.98 -5.03 -9.46
C GLU A 140 25.19 -5.96 -9.49
N LYS A 141 26.14 -5.81 -8.55
CA LYS A 141 27.27 -6.74 -8.38
C LYS A 141 26.82 -8.18 -8.16
N LYS A 142 25.85 -8.42 -7.27
CA LYS A 142 25.30 -9.77 -7.04
C LYS A 142 24.68 -10.38 -8.29
N ARG A 143 24.03 -9.57 -9.15
CA ARG A 143 23.47 -10.04 -10.43
C ARG A 143 24.58 -10.38 -11.42
N ILE A 144 25.62 -9.56 -11.52
CA ILE A 144 26.79 -9.81 -12.38
C ILE A 144 27.50 -11.10 -11.94
N GLU A 145 27.82 -11.26 -10.66
CA GLU A 145 28.46 -12.47 -10.13
C GLU A 145 27.62 -13.74 -10.37
N MET A 146 26.29 -13.63 -10.32
CA MET A 146 25.40 -14.75 -10.62
C MET A 146 25.50 -15.17 -12.09
N PHE A 147 25.51 -14.20 -13.02
CA PHE A 147 25.71 -14.46 -14.44
C PHE A 147 27.12 -14.99 -14.74
N GLU A 148 28.16 -14.45 -14.10
CA GLU A 148 29.53 -14.96 -14.23
C GLU A 148 29.59 -16.43 -13.85
N LYS A 149 28.96 -16.84 -12.74
CA LYS A 149 28.90 -18.26 -12.35
C LYS A 149 28.17 -19.13 -13.38
N GLN A 150 27.10 -18.63 -14.00
CA GLN A 150 26.35 -19.36 -15.02
C GLN A 150 27.13 -19.49 -16.33
N PHE A 151 27.89 -18.46 -16.69
CA PHE A 151 28.61 -18.37 -17.95
C PHE A 151 30.04 -18.94 -17.88
N LYS A 152 30.56 -19.17 -16.67
CA LYS A 152 31.92 -19.71 -16.45
C LYS A 152 32.16 -21.07 -17.11
N GLU A 153 31.11 -21.88 -17.25
CA GLU A 153 31.19 -23.21 -17.86
C GLU A 153 30.98 -23.19 -19.39
N LEU A 154 30.65 -22.03 -19.97
CA LEU A 154 30.43 -21.89 -21.41
C LEU A 154 31.76 -21.73 -22.16
N PRO A 155 31.87 -22.31 -23.37
CA PRO A 155 33.04 -22.14 -24.21
C PRO A 155 33.16 -20.69 -24.69
N ARG A 156 34.41 -20.22 -24.84
CA ARG A 156 34.72 -18.82 -25.22
C ARG A 156 34.00 -18.35 -26.49
N THR A 157 33.85 -19.24 -27.47
CA THR A 157 33.12 -18.96 -28.72
C THR A 157 31.65 -18.67 -28.50
N GLU A 158 30.99 -19.30 -27.52
CA GLU A 158 29.60 -19.02 -27.17
C GLU A 158 29.48 -17.68 -26.44
N LEU A 159 30.44 -17.35 -25.56
CA LEU A 159 30.50 -16.05 -24.89
C LEU A 159 30.66 -14.90 -25.89
N GLU A 160 31.46 -15.07 -26.94
CA GLU A 160 31.62 -14.08 -28.01
C GLU A 160 30.33 -13.89 -28.82
N VAL A 161 29.62 -14.98 -29.16
CA VAL A 161 28.31 -14.91 -29.84
C VAL A 161 27.27 -14.19 -28.97
N MET A 162 27.24 -14.47 -27.67
CA MET A 162 26.34 -13.78 -26.74
C MET A 162 26.69 -12.30 -26.59
N LYS A 163 27.99 -11.97 -26.62
CA LYS A 163 28.47 -10.58 -26.61
C LYS A 163 28.14 -9.82 -27.88
N ASP A 164 28.12 -10.47 -29.04
CA ASP A 164 27.75 -9.83 -30.31
C ASP A 164 26.24 -9.61 -30.41
N ASN A 165 25.44 -10.39 -29.69
CA ASN A 165 23.98 -10.26 -29.63
C ASN A 165 23.50 -9.52 -28.36
N LYS A 166 24.08 -8.34 -28.08
CA LYS A 166 23.84 -7.58 -26.83
C LYS A 166 22.36 -7.27 -26.57
N ASP A 167 21.58 -7.08 -27.61
CA ASP A 167 20.16 -6.69 -27.52
C ASP A 167 19.28 -7.80 -26.94
N SER A 168 19.76 -9.05 -26.94
CA SER A 168 19.04 -10.21 -26.42
C SER A 168 19.24 -10.43 -24.92
N TYR A 169 20.15 -9.68 -24.27
CA TYR A 169 20.56 -9.94 -22.89
C TYR A 169 20.48 -8.69 -22.01
N SER A 170 20.38 -8.90 -20.69
CA SER A 170 20.43 -7.78 -19.75
C SER A 170 21.83 -7.17 -19.66
N LYS A 171 21.92 -5.89 -19.27
CA LYS A 171 23.20 -5.19 -19.11
C LYS A 171 24.15 -5.93 -18.16
N GLU A 172 23.63 -6.48 -17.08
CA GLU A 172 24.41 -7.25 -16.10
C GLU A 172 24.95 -8.57 -16.69
N ALA A 173 24.22 -9.21 -17.59
CA ALA A 173 24.70 -10.41 -18.28
C ALA A 173 25.83 -10.09 -19.26
N ILE A 174 25.74 -8.96 -19.98
CA ILE A 174 26.81 -8.50 -20.88
C ILE A 174 28.07 -8.12 -20.09
N LEU A 175 27.93 -7.45 -18.95
CA LEU A 175 29.07 -7.11 -18.08
C LEU A 175 29.75 -8.38 -17.54
N ALA A 176 28.98 -9.39 -17.13
CA ALA A 176 29.52 -10.69 -16.72
C ALA A 176 30.31 -11.37 -17.84
N ILE A 177 29.78 -11.38 -19.07
CA ILE A 177 30.49 -11.93 -20.25
C ILE A 177 31.79 -11.15 -20.54
N GLU A 178 31.75 -9.82 -20.44
CA GLU A 178 32.93 -8.98 -20.66
C GLU A 178 34.02 -9.18 -19.59
N ASN A 179 33.64 -9.49 -18.35
CA ASN A 179 34.59 -9.85 -17.29
C ASN A 179 35.24 -11.20 -17.57
N LEU A 180 34.44 -12.22 -17.91
CA LEU A 180 34.95 -13.57 -18.22
C LEU A 180 35.85 -13.63 -19.45
N LEU A 181 35.62 -12.77 -20.45
CA LEU A 181 36.47 -12.71 -21.65
C LEU A 181 37.82 -12.00 -21.42
N LYS A 182 37.96 -11.27 -20.31
CA LYS A 182 39.18 -10.57 -19.89
C LYS A 182 40.08 -11.40 -18.96
N GLU A 183 39.52 -12.40 -18.28
CA GLU A 183 40.27 -13.43 -17.56
C GLU A 183 41.00 -14.39 -18.53
#